data_AF-A0A1Z8LWK8-F1
#
_entry.id   AF-A0A1Z8LWK8-F1
#
_cell.length_a   1.000
_cell.length_b   1.000
_cell.length_c   1.000
_cell.angle_alpha   90.00
_cell.angle_beta   90.00
_cell.angle_gamma   90.00
#
_symmetry.space_group_name_H-M   'P 1'
#
loop_
_entity.id
_entity.type
_entity.pdbx_description
1 polymer ?
#
loop_
_entity_poly.entity_id
_entity_poly.type
_entity_poly.pdbx_seq_one_letter_code
_entity_poly.pdbx_strand_id
1 'polypeptide(L)'
;MSQFYTPALDNNSEDPFIRDANNRLVRRSYWLDMSDPTVVLVMVNGIGAHIPNDQKRAHLEDIGRGHLVKEICIQEILPPEK
;
A
#
# COMPACT_ATOMS: atom_id res chain seq x y z
N MET A 1 4.27 -5.06 -15.81
CA MET A 1 4.34 -4.09 -14.70
C MET A 1 4.27 -4.89 -13.39
N SER A 2 5.06 -4.55 -12.37
CA SER A 2 4.98 -5.24 -11.06
C SER A 2 3.58 -5.06 -10.46
N GLN A 3 3.00 -6.13 -9.92
CA GLN A 3 1.70 -6.08 -9.23
C GLN A 3 1.78 -5.24 -7.94
N PHE A 4 2.97 -5.11 -7.36
CA PHE A 4 3.19 -4.40 -6.11
C PHE A 4 3.91 -3.07 -6.31
N TYR A 5 3.59 -2.11 -5.45
CA TYR A 5 4.36 -0.86 -5.32
C TYR A 5 5.82 -1.17 -4.97
N THR A 6 6.73 -0.47 -5.63
CA THR A 6 8.19 -0.57 -5.38
C THR A 6 8.67 0.82 -4.98
N PRO A 7 9.05 1.04 -3.70
CA PRO A 7 9.57 2.32 -3.26
C PRO A 7 10.93 2.61 -3.90
N ALA A 8 11.29 3.89 -4.00
CA ALA A 8 12.63 4.28 -4.41
C ALA A 8 13.65 3.76 -3.38
N LEU A 9 14.79 3.25 -3.86
CA LEU A 9 15.84 2.65 -3.03
C LEU A 9 16.83 3.68 -2.49
N ASP A 10 16.45 4.96 -2.42
CA ASP A 10 17.32 6.05 -1.97
C ASP A 10 17.45 6.03 -0.43
N ASN A 11 18.38 5.20 0.06
CA ASN A 11 18.90 5.15 1.44
C ASN A 11 17.88 4.99 2.59
N ASN A 12 16.57 4.96 2.33
CA ASN A 12 15.55 4.83 3.37
C ASN A 12 15.06 3.38 3.46
N SER A 13 15.86 2.53 4.08
CA SER A 13 15.56 1.10 4.33
C SER A 13 14.35 0.85 5.25
N GLU A 14 13.68 1.91 5.67
CA GLU A 14 12.54 1.90 6.59
C GLU A 14 11.19 1.85 5.88
N ASP A 15 11.14 1.95 4.55
CA ASP A 15 9.87 1.86 3.82
C ASP A 15 9.23 0.46 4.01
N PRO A 16 8.01 0.39 4.57
CA PRO A 16 7.37 -0.89 4.91
C PRO A 16 6.79 -1.62 3.70
N PHE A 17 6.80 -1.02 2.50
CA PHE A 17 6.45 -1.66 1.24
C PHE A 17 7.64 -2.39 0.59
N ILE A 18 8.86 -2.27 1.13
CA ILE A 18 10.02 -3.00 0.62
C ILE A 18 9.76 -4.50 0.61
N ARG A 19 10.02 -5.11 -0.55
CA ARG A 19 9.89 -6.55 -0.78
C ARG A 19 11.25 -7.17 -1.10
N ASP A 20 11.42 -8.43 -0.72
CA ASP A 20 12.59 -9.23 -1.09
C ASP A 20 12.53 -9.70 -2.56
N ALA A 21 13.54 -10.44 -2.99
CA ALA A 21 13.63 -11.00 -4.35
C ALA A 21 12.47 -11.97 -4.70
N ASN A 22 11.73 -12.46 -3.70
CA ASN A 22 10.57 -13.34 -3.86
C ASN A 22 9.24 -12.58 -3.73
N ASN A 23 9.26 -11.25 -3.82
CA ASN A 23 8.11 -10.37 -3.63
C ASN A 23 7.47 -10.45 -2.23
N ARG A 24 8.19 -10.85 -1.18
CA ARG A 24 7.66 -10.87 0.19
C ARG A 24 8.02 -9.59 0.92
N LEU A 25 7.05 -9.02 1.65
CA LEU A 25 7.29 -7.86 2.50
C LEU A 25 8.39 -8.17 3.52
N VAL A 26 9.47 -7.39 3.50
CA VAL A 26 10.57 -7.52 4.46
C VAL A 26 10.10 -7.14 5.86
N ARG A 27 9.24 -6.12 5.96
CA ARG A 27 8.67 -5.60 7.22
C ARG A 27 7.20 -5.98 7.36
N ARG A 28 6.88 -7.26 7.15
CA ARG A 28 5.48 -7.71 7.17
C ARG A 28 4.75 -7.46 8.49
N SER A 29 5.46 -7.57 9.63
CA SER A 29 4.88 -7.31 10.97
C SER A 29 4.35 -5.88 11.10
N TYR A 30 4.98 -4.89 10.47
CA TYR A 30 4.50 -3.51 10.44
C TYR A 30 3.01 -3.43 10.06
N TRP A 31 2.59 -4.22 9.08
CA TRP A 31 1.20 -4.25 8.60
C TRP A 31 0.31 -5.17 9.43
N LEU A 32 0.82 -6.33 9.83
CA LEU A 32 0.02 -7.33 10.53
C LEU A 32 -0.31 -6.92 11.97
N ASP A 33 0.56 -6.16 12.62
CA ASP A 33 0.39 -5.69 13.99
C ASP A 33 -0.57 -4.48 14.09
N MET A 34 -0.89 -3.84 12.96
CA MET A 34 -1.79 -2.69 12.92
C MET A 34 -3.26 -3.09 13.03
N SER A 35 -4.10 -2.25 13.63
CA SER A 35 -5.55 -2.40 13.53
C SER A 35 -6.05 -2.01 12.12
N ASP A 36 -7.22 -2.50 11.70
CA ASP A 36 -7.82 -2.11 10.42
C ASP A 36 -7.97 -0.57 10.27
N PRO A 37 -8.48 0.17 11.27
CA PRO A 37 -8.51 1.63 11.21
C PRO A 37 -7.14 2.27 10.99
N THR A 38 -6.08 1.70 11.59
CA THR A 38 -4.71 2.18 11.40
C THR A 38 -4.22 1.93 9.97
N VAL A 39 -4.50 0.75 9.40
CA VAL A 39 -4.16 0.44 8.01
C VAL A 39 -4.87 1.39 7.05
N VAL A 40 -6.16 1.66 7.26
CA VAL A 40 -6.92 2.64 6.45
C VAL A 40 -6.26 4.02 6.51
N LEU A 41 -5.96 4.52 7.72
CA LEU A 41 -5.33 5.83 7.90
C LEU A 41 -3.99 5.93 7.17
N VAL A 42 -3.12 4.93 7.33
CA VAL A 42 -1.79 4.87 6.70
C VAL A 42 -1.89 4.80 5.17
N MET A 43 -2.88 4.07 4.64
CA MET A 43 -3.06 3.88 3.20
C MET A 43 -3.76 5.04 2.50
N VAL A 44 -4.59 5.79 3.21
CA VAL A 44 -5.35 6.93 2.67
C VAL A 44 -4.61 8.26 2.87
N ASN A 45 -4.07 8.49 4.07
CA ASN A 45 -3.49 9.78 4.47
C ASN A 45 -1.98 9.71 4.77
N GLY A 46 -1.41 8.50 4.83
CA GLY A 46 0.00 8.29 5.16
C GLY A 46 0.84 7.88 3.95
N ILE A 47 1.81 7.01 4.20
CA ILE A 47 2.77 6.50 3.21
C ILE A 47 2.13 5.72 2.06
N GLY A 48 0.87 5.31 2.16
CA GLY A 48 0.16 4.69 1.04
C GLY A 48 -0.59 5.68 0.15
N ALA A 49 -0.71 6.96 0.53
CA ALA A 49 -1.58 7.91 -0.14
C ALA A 49 -1.28 8.04 -1.65
N HIS A 50 0.00 8.07 -2.03
CA HIS A 50 0.47 8.20 -3.41
C HIS A 50 0.50 6.89 -4.21
N ILE A 51 0.16 5.76 -3.60
CA ILE A 51 0.19 4.45 -4.26
C ILE A 51 -1.06 4.30 -5.15
N PRO A 52 -0.91 3.88 -6.43
CA PRO A 52 -2.03 3.56 -7.31
C PRO A 52 -2.97 2.50 -6.72
N ASN A 53 -4.26 2.64 -6.97
CA ASN A 53 -5.29 1.76 -6.39
C ASN A 53 -5.07 0.26 -6.68
N ASP A 54 -4.57 -0.09 -7.86
CA ASP A 54 -4.29 -1.49 -8.20
C ASP A 54 -3.18 -2.09 -7.32
N GLN A 55 -2.16 -1.28 -7.00
CA GLN A 55 -1.08 -1.70 -6.11
C GLN A 55 -1.51 -1.70 -4.64
N LYS A 56 -2.38 -0.76 -4.22
CA LYS A 56 -3.03 -0.79 -2.90
C LYS A 56 -3.84 -2.08 -2.73
N ARG A 57 -4.65 -2.44 -3.73
CA ARG A 57 -5.47 -3.66 -3.72
C ARG A 57 -4.60 -4.92 -3.57
N ALA A 58 -3.57 -5.06 -4.40
CA ALA A 58 -2.65 -6.18 -4.31
C ALA A 58 -1.96 -6.28 -2.94
N HIS A 59 -1.56 -5.14 -2.36
CA HIS A 59 -0.97 -5.10 -1.03
C HIS A 59 -1.96 -5.56 0.05
N LEU A 60 -3.20 -5.06 0.03
CA LEU A 60 -4.24 -5.43 0.99
C LEU A 60 -4.60 -6.91 0.93
N GLU A 61 -4.68 -7.48 -0.28
CA GLU A 61 -4.87 -8.92 -0.46
C GLU A 61 -3.70 -9.73 0.12
N ASP A 62 -2.46 -9.30 -0.15
CA ASP A 62 -1.25 -9.97 0.37
C ASP A 62 -1.19 -9.97 1.90
N ILE A 63 -1.59 -8.89 2.58
CA ILE A 63 -1.63 -8.83 4.05
C ILE A 63 -2.91 -9.42 4.67
N GLY A 64 -3.78 -10.04 3.86
CA GLY A 64 -5.01 -10.70 4.33
C GLY A 64 -6.15 -9.74 4.70
N ARG A 65 -6.11 -8.50 4.21
CA ARG A 65 -7.08 -7.42 4.50
C ARG A 65 -7.81 -6.92 3.26
N GLY A 66 -8.09 -7.83 2.33
CA GLY A 66 -8.82 -7.51 1.10
C GLY A 66 -10.19 -6.88 1.32
N HIS A 67 -10.81 -7.08 2.49
CA HIS A 67 -12.07 -6.44 2.86
C HIS A 67 -11.97 -4.90 2.96
N LEU A 68 -10.79 -4.35 3.21
CA LEU A 68 -10.55 -2.90 3.31
C LEU A 68 -10.43 -2.22 1.94
N VAL A 69 -10.40 -2.97 0.83
CA VAL A 69 -10.21 -2.42 -0.52
C VAL A 69 -11.23 -1.35 -0.85
N LYS A 70 -12.51 -1.54 -0.48
CA LYS A 70 -13.57 -0.56 -0.75
C LYS A 70 -13.38 0.76 0.01
N GLU A 71 -12.75 0.72 1.17
CA GLU A 71 -12.52 1.88 2.03
C GLU A 71 -11.24 2.64 1.62
N ILE A 72 -10.21 1.91 1.20
CA ILE A 72 -8.89 2.47 0.88
C ILE A 72 -8.77 2.88 -0.60
N CYS A 73 -9.33 2.10 -1.52
CA CYS A 73 -9.25 2.38 -2.96
C CYS A 73 -10.43 3.26 -3.37
N ILE A 74 -10.36 4.55 -3.03
CA ILE A 74 -11.34 5.53 -3.49
C ILE A 74 -11.17 5.76 -5.00
N GLN A 75 -12.28 6.02 -5.69
CA GLN A 75 -12.28 6.33 -7.12
C GLN A 75 -11.33 7.52 -7.37
N GLU A 76 -10.35 7.34 -8.26
CA GLU A 76 -9.50 8.44 -8.72
C GLU A 76 -10.40 9.46 -9.42
N ILE A 77 -10.68 10.57 -8.75
CA ILE A 77 -11.34 11.71 -9.40
C ILE A 77 -10.25 12.37 -10.23
N LEU A 78 -10.23 12.08 -11.52
CA LEU A 78 -9.43 12.86 -12.47
C LEU A 78 -9.89 14.32 -12.36
N PRO A 79 -8.97 15.27 -12.06
CA PRO A 79 -9.34 16.68 -12.08
C PRO A 79 -9.85 17.04 -13.49
N PRO A 80 -10.89 17.88 -13.61
CA PRO A 80 -11.41 18.27 -14.91
C PRO A 80 -10.30 18.91 -15.75
N GLU A 81 -10.18 18.46 -17.00
CA GLU A 81 -9.24 19.06 -17.96
C GLU A 81 -9.59 20.54 -18.15
N LYS A 82 -8.57 21.41 -18.10
CA LYS A 82 -8.70 22.86 -18.29
C LYS A 82 -8.94 23.23 -19.74
#